data_AF-I4EHS1-F1
#
_entry.id   AF-I4EHS1-F1
#
_cell.length_a   1.000
_cell.length_b   1.000
_cell.length_c   1.000
_cell.angle_alpha   90.00
_cell.angle_beta   90.00
_cell.angle_gamma   90.00
#
_symmetry.space_group_name_H-M   'P 1'
#
loop_
_entity.id
_entity.type
_entity.pdbx_description
1 polymer ?
#
loop_
_entity_poly.entity_id
_entity_poly.type
_entity_poly.pdbx_seq_one_letter_code
_entity_poly.pdbx_strand_id
1 'polypeptide(L)'
;MVSFGEEATFAAIEALGYPVLLKSLTVNPGVPVALVEDQDAAEAIVEHRTMLGGERAVLIQRFIAGAEQSIRLVIVGRDLVGIETRQHDGWRPGSRTNYEPYPEANATLARLAERVVARLGSGTYAIEVIEGPDGPVVVGVGNLVDFRSIAGREIDIAGAIADFALAQYGEKDHGG
;
A
#
# COMPACT_ATOMS: atom_id res chain seq x y z
N MET A 1 -4.51 6.91 11.46
CA MET A 1 -5.01 8.27 11.71
C MET A 1 -4.29 9.23 10.77
N VAL A 2 -4.94 10.32 10.38
CA VAL A 2 -4.28 11.41 9.64
C VAL A 2 -4.20 12.61 10.57
N SER A 3 -3.02 13.24 10.67
CA SER A 3 -2.80 14.45 11.46
C SER A 3 -2.31 15.60 10.58
N PHE A 4 -2.44 16.83 11.10
CA PHE A 4 -1.97 18.06 10.48
C PHE A 4 -1.18 18.85 11.51
N GLY A 5 0.12 19.04 11.28
CA GLY A 5 1.01 19.68 12.23
C GLY A 5 1.57 18.76 13.32
N GLU A 6 2.56 19.26 14.02
CA GLU A 6 3.37 18.54 15.00
C GLU A 6 2.56 18.09 16.23
N GLU A 7 1.87 19.00 16.90
CA GLU A 7 1.06 18.72 18.10
C GLU A 7 0.01 17.61 17.84
N ALA A 8 -0.70 17.71 16.72
CA ALA A 8 -1.69 16.70 16.32
C ALA A 8 -1.05 15.34 15.98
N THR A 9 0.20 15.34 15.54
CA THR A 9 0.95 14.11 15.24
C THR A 9 1.33 13.41 16.53
N PHE A 10 1.87 14.11 17.53
CA PHE A 10 2.15 13.53 18.84
C PHE A 10 0.90 12.98 19.52
N ALA A 11 -0.21 13.73 19.51
CA ALA A 11 -1.48 13.26 20.07
C ALA A 11 -1.98 11.97 19.38
N ALA A 12 -1.81 11.86 18.06
CA ALA A 12 -2.18 10.66 17.31
C ALA A 12 -1.27 9.46 17.63
N ILE A 13 0.04 9.70 17.84
CA ILE A 13 0.99 8.67 18.26
C ILE A 13 0.62 8.15 19.65
N GLU A 14 0.38 9.05 20.62
CA GLU A 14 -0.03 8.69 21.98
C GLU A 14 -1.33 7.86 21.99
N ALA A 15 -2.33 8.28 21.20
CA ALA A 15 -3.60 7.56 21.11
C ALA A 15 -3.47 6.15 20.49
N LEU A 16 -2.55 5.97 19.53
CA LEU A 16 -2.34 4.67 18.87
C LEU A 16 -1.43 3.74 19.69
N GLY A 17 -0.50 4.31 20.45
CA GLY A 17 0.55 3.61 21.17
C GLY A 17 1.68 3.13 20.25
N TYR A 18 2.89 3.06 20.80
CA TYR A 18 4.05 2.53 20.08
C TYR A 18 4.00 1.01 19.89
N PRO A 19 4.66 0.46 18.86
CA PRO A 19 5.30 1.18 17.74
C PRO A 19 4.30 1.60 16.66
N VAL A 20 4.60 2.72 15.98
CA VAL A 20 3.80 3.25 14.84
C VAL A 20 4.67 3.55 13.63
N LEU A 21 4.05 3.55 12.46
CA LEU A 21 4.62 4.02 11.20
C LEU A 21 4.11 5.43 10.90
N LEU A 22 5.03 6.33 10.56
CA LEU A 22 4.72 7.63 9.97
C LEU A 22 4.91 7.55 8.45
N LYS A 23 3.83 7.82 7.70
CA LYS A 23 3.80 7.79 6.24
C LYS A 23 3.31 9.13 5.70
N SER A 24 3.80 9.55 4.54
CA SER A 24 3.20 10.65 3.79
C SER A 24 1.90 10.19 3.12
N LEU A 25 0.96 11.13 2.90
CA LEU A 25 -0.29 10.82 2.17
C LEU A 25 -0.05 10.45 0.70
N THR A 26 1.04 10.93 0.13
CA THR A 26 1.48 10.64 -1.24
C THR A 26 2.90 10.10 -1.20
N VAL A 27 3.26 9.26 -2.17
CA VAL A 27 4.64 8.76 -2.30
C VAL A 27 5.59 9.95 -2.42
N ASN A 28 6.49 10.10 -1.43
CA ASN A 28 7.49 11.14 -1.39
C ASN A 28 8.87 10.50 -1.10
N PRO A 29 9.76 10.39 -2.11
CA PRO A 29 11.09 9.82 -1.91
C PRO A 29 11.95 10.59 -0.90
N GLY A 30 11.69 11.89 -0.69
CA GLY A 30 12.40 12.72 0.28
C GLY A 30 11.93 12.54 1.72
N VAL A 31 10.76 11.92 1.93
CA VAL A 31 10.19 11.66 3.26
C VAL A 31 9.77 10.18 3.33
N PRO A 32 10.73 9.27 3.57
CA PRO A 32 10.43 7.84 3.61
C PRO A 32 9.54 7.49 4.81
N VAL A 33 8.88 6.33 4.71
CA VAL A 33 8.16 5.75 5.85
C VAL A 33 9.13 5.55 7.01
N ALA A 34 8.74 6.01 8.20
CA ALA A 34 9.54 5.90 9.41
C ALA A 34 8.84 5.02 10.44
N LEU A 35 9.59 4.10 11.05
CA LEU A 35 9.16 3.36 12.24
C LEU A 35 9.52 4.19 13.46
N VAL A 36 8.55 4.40 14.34
CA VAL A 36 8.68 5.12 15.60
C VAL A 36 8.39 4.13 16.73
N GLU A 37 9.43 3.77 17.46
CA GLU A 37 9.39 2.69 18.46
C GLU A 37 9.15 3.18 19.89
N ASP A 38 9.47 4.43 20.17
CA ASP A 38 9.35 5.06 21.47
C ASP A 38 9.22 6.59 21.36
N GLN A 39 9.13 7.26 22.51
CA GLN A 39 8.99 8.71 22.60
C GLN A 39 10.19 9.46 22.03
N ASP A 40 11.41 9.03 22.34
CA ASP A 40 12.64 9.69 21.88
C ASP A 40 12.71 9.67 20.34
N ALA A 41 12.35 8.54 19.72
CA ALA A 41 12.24 8.42 18.28
C ALA A 41 11.11 9.29 17.71
N ALA A 42 9.99 9.42 18.43
CA ALA A 42 8.87 10.26 18.00
C ALA A 42 9.28 11.73 17.92
N GLU A 43 9.92 12.24 18.97
CA GLU A 43 10.40 13.62 19.04
C GLU A 43 11.35 13.92 17.88
N ALA A 44 12.39 13.10 17.71
CA ALA A 44 13.38 13.30 16.65
C ALA A 44 12.78 13.25 15.23
N ILE A 45 11.89 12.30 14.94
CA ILE A 45 11.34 12.09 13.60
C ILE A 45 10.29 13.15 13.25
N VAL A 46 9.42 13.53 14.20
CA VAL A 46 8.37 14.53 13.96
C VAL A 46 8.98 15.92 13.78
N GLU A 47 9.97 16.30 14.59
CA GLU A 47 10.70 17.56 14.42
C GLU A 47 11.41 17.61 13.06
N HIS A 48 12.13 16.54 12.70
CA HIS A 48 12.85 16.47 11.42
C HIS A 48 11.91 16.64 10.21
N ARG A 49 10.76 15.96 10.22
CA ARG A 49 9.74 16.08 9.15
C ARG A 49 9.15 17.47 9.06
N THR A 50 8.94 18.13 10.19
CA THR A 50 8.45 19.51 10.25
C THR A 50 9.48 20.49 9.66
N MET A 51 10.76 20.30 9.97
CA MET A 51 11.85 21.15 9.44
C MET A 51 12.09 20.99 7.94
N LEU A 52 11.99 19.77 7.40
CA LEU A 52 12.20 19.52 5.97
C LEU A 52 11.22 20.29 5.08
N GLY A 53 10.07 20.70 5.62
CA GLY A 53 9.04 21.45 4.91
C GLY A 53 8.31 20.61 3.86
N GLY A 54 7.04 20.93 3.61
CA GLY A 54 6.26 20.35 2.51
C GLY A 54 5.37 19.16 2.85
N GLU A 55 5.57 18.48 3.99
CA GLU A 55 4.60 17.50 4.48
C GLU A 55 3.44 18.21 5.18
N ARG A 56 2.30 18.34 4.49
CA ARG A 56 1.10 19.02 5.04
C ARG A 56 0.29 18.13 5.98
N ALA A 57 0.43 16.81 5.85
CA ALA A 57 -0.33 15.84 6.62
C ALA A 57 0.47 14.54 6.77
N VAL A 58 0.35 13.92 7.94
CA VAL A 58 1.04 12.69 8.30
C VAL A 58 0.01 11.59 8.52
N LEU A 59 0.24 10.43 7.91
CA LEU A 59 -0.52 9.22 8.21
C LEU A 59 0.23 8.43 9.30
N ILE A 60 -0.44 8.23 10.43
CA ILE A 60 0.05 7.44 11.56
C ILE A 60 -0.69 6.11 11.58
N GLN A 61 0.05 5.02 11.49
CA GLN A 61 -0.49 3.65 11.44
C GLN A 61 0.19 2.79 12.49
N ARG A 62 -0.55 1.97 13.23
CA ARG A 62 0.05 0.99 14.14
C ARG A 62 0.94 0.03 13.37
N PHE A 63 2.15 -0.21 13.85
CA PHE A 63 3.05 -1.19 13.25
C PHE A 63 2.60 -2.61 13.60
N ILE A 64 2.56 -3.49 12.59
CA ILE A 64 2.25 -4.92 12.76
C ILE A 64 3.58 -5.66 12.85
N ALA A 65 3.97 -6.05 14.06
CA ALA A 65 5.23 -6.73 14.32
C ALA A 65 5.17 -8.22 13.90
N GLY A 66 6.34 -8.80 13.63
CA GLY A 66 6.50 -10.23 13.37
C GLY A 66 6.18 -10.68 11.93
N ALA A 67 5.77 -9.77 11.05
CA ALA A 67 5.62 -10.09 9.64
C ALA A 67 7.00 -10.28 8.98
N GLU A 68 7.26 -11.47 8.44
CA GLU A 68 8.46 -11.76 7.66
C GLU A 68 8.31 -11.39 6.18
N GLN A 69 7.08 -11.15 5.74
CA GLN A 69 6.76 -10.77 4.37
C GLN A 69 5.50 -9.90 4.31
N SER A 70 5.35 -9.19 3.19
CA SER A 70 4.13 -8.50 2.82
C SER A 70 3.66 -8.99 1.46
N ILE A 71 2.35 -8.86 1.24
CA ILE A 71 1.68 -9.26 0.01
C ILE A 71 1.20 -8.00 -0.70
N ARG A 72 1.42 -7.90 -2.00
CA ARG A 72 0.85 -6.85 -2.85
C ARG A 72 -0.08 -7.49 -3.87
N LEU A 73 -1.36 -7.19 -3.77
CA LEU A 73 -2.38 -7.62 -4.72
C LEU A 73 -2.49 -6.56 -5.83
N VAL A 74 -2.43 -7.01 -7.09
CA VAL A 74 -2.54 -6.12 -8.25
C VAL A 74 -3.95 -6.21 -8.82
N ILE A 75 -4.64 -5.09 -8.85
CA ILE A 75 -5.98 -4.95 -9.42
C ILE A 75 -5.90 -4.21 -10.74
N VAL A 76 -6.61 -4.71 -11.75
CA VAL A 76 -6.86 -4.00 -13.00
C VAL A 76 -8.35 -4.08 -13.32
N GLY A 77 -8.99 -2.93 -13.52
CA GLY A 77 -10.44 -2.84 -13.59
C GLY A 77 -11.07 -3.28 -12.26
N ARG A 78 -11.68 -4.45 -12.24
CA ARG A 78 -12.23 -5.07 -11.02
C ARG A 78 -11.54 -6.38 -10.63
N ASP A 79 -10.59 -6.83 -11.43
CA ASP A 79 -10.05 -8.17 -11.34
C ASP A 79 -8.71 -8.17 -10.61
N LEU A 80 -8.49 -9.19 -9.77
CA LEU A 80 -7.20 -9.48 -9.16
C LEU A 80 -6.33 -10.24 -10.17
N VAL A 81 -5.37 -9.54 -10.77
CA VAL A 81 -4.57 -10.06 -11.88
C VAL A 81 -3.24 -10.67 -11.44
N GLY A 82 -2.78 -10.39 -10.22
CA GLY A 82 -1.52 -10.94 -9.73
C GLY A 82 -1.27 -10.71 -8.25
N ILE A 83 -0.41 -11.55 -7.69
CA ILE A 83 0.08 -11.43 -6.33
C ILE A 83 1.59 -11.32 -6.36
N GLU A 84 2.11 -10.34 -5.63
CA GLU A 84 3.51 -10.29 -5.24
C GLU A 84 3.66 -10.60 -3.76
N THR A 85 4.65 -11.41 -3.40
CA THR A 85 5.11 -11.57 -2.03
C THR A 85 6.52 -11.00 -1.90
N ARG A 86 6.69 -10.03 -0.99
CA ARG A 86 7.97 -9.36 -0.72
C ARG A 86 8.48 -9.77 0.65
N GLN A 87 9.64 -10.42 0.68
CA GLN A 87 10.32 -10.76 1.93
C GLN A 87 10.86 -9.48 2.58
N HIS A 88 10.71 -9.36 3.90
CA HIS A 88 11.18 -8.20 4.61
C HIS A 88 12.71 -8.22 4.79
N ASP A 89 13.31 -7.02 4.83
CA ASP A 89 14.68 -6.77 5.25
C ASP A 89 14.62 -5.80 6.44
N GLY A 90 14.73 -6.36 7.64
CA GLY A 90 14.30 -5.70 8.87
C GLY A 90 12.77 -5.59 8.94
N TRP A 91 12.25 -4.41 9.28
CA TRP A 91 10.80 -4.18 9.43
C TRP A 91 10.08 -3.82 8.12
N ARG A 92 10.82 -3.59 7.03
CA ARG A 92 10.29 -3.09 5.75
C ARG A 92 10.42 -4.13 4.64
N PRO A 93 9.60 -4.06 3.58
CA PRO A 93 9.79 -4.88 2.38
C PRO A 93 11.20 -4.73 1.80
N GLY A 94 11.89 -5.85 1.59
CA GLY A 94 13.21 -5.91 0.97
C GLY A 94 13.12 -6.05 -0.56
N SER A 95 14.27 -6.32 -1.19
CA SER A 95 14.36 -6.49 -2.65
C SER A 95 13.98 -7.90 -3.14
N ARG A 96 13.96 -8.89 -2.23
CA ARG A 96 13.59 -10.27 -2.55
C ARG A 96 12.08 -10.39 -2.70
N THR A 97 11.67 -10.64 -3.94
CA THR A 97 10.26 -10.71 -4.31
C THR A 97 9.96 -11.94 -5.14
N ASN A 98 8.78 -12.51 -4.92
CA ASN A 98 8.18 -13.55 -5.75
C ASN A 98 6.85 -13.04 -6.31
N TYR A 99 6.55 -13.42 -7.54
CA TYR A 99 5.31 -13.03 -8.21
C TYR A 99 4.67 -14.26 -8.82
N GLU A 100 3.37 -14.38 -8.61
CA GLU A 100 2.59 -15.52 -9.07
C GLU A 100 1.31 -15.01 -9.71
N PRO A 101 0.89 -15.59 -10.86
CA PRO A 101 -0.49 -15.44 -11.31
C PRO A 101 -1.39 -15.76 -10.14
N TYR A 102 -2.46 -14.98 -9.93
CA TYR A 102 -3.34 -15.24 -8.81
C TYR A 102 -3.85 -16.69 -8.89
N PRO A 103 -3.48 -17.57 -7.94
CA PRO A 103 -4.08 -18.88 -7.91
C PRO A 103 -5.50 -18.69 -7.39
N GLU A 104 -6.51 -19.00 -8.20
CA GLU A 104 -7.94 -18.92 -7.84
C GLU A 104 -8.24 -19.55 -6.46
N ALA A 105 -7.37 -20.47 -6.02
CA ALA A 105 -7.40 -21.14 -4.72
C ALA A 105 -7.27 -20.24 -3.47
N ASN A 106 -6.78 -18.99 -3.55
CA ASN A 106 -6.63 -18.14 -2.34
C ASN A 106 -7.86 -17.27 -2.03
N ALA A 107 -8.98 -17.92 -1.69
CA ALA A 107 -10.27 -17.27 -1.45
C ALA A 107 -10.22 -16.10 -0.44
N THR A 108 -9.31 -16.11 0.53
CA THR A 108 -9.18 -15.03 1.52
C THR A 108 -8.67 -13.73 0.89
N LEU A 109 -7.61 -13.80 0.08
CA LEU A 109 -7.04 -12.62 -0.59
C LEU A 109 -7.95 -12.09 -1.69
N ALA A 110 -8.62 -12.96 -2.45
CA ALA A 110 -9.64 -12.53 -3.42
C ALA A 110 -10.77 -11.75 -2.75
N ARG A 111 -11.36 -12.28 -1.67
CA ARG A 111 -12.43 -11.59 -0.94
C ARG A 111 -11.96 -10.26 -0.35
N LEU A 112 -10.68 -10.16 0.06
CA LEU A 112 -10.11 -8.92 0.54
C LEU A 112 -9.99 -7.89 -0.59
N ALA A 113 -9.46 -8.30 -1.75
CA ALA A 113 -9.38 -7.48 -2.96
C ALA A 113 -10.76 -6.98 -3.39
N GLU A 114 -11.74 -7.88 -3.52
CA GLU A 114 -13.13 -7.55 -3.88
C GLU A 114 -13.73 -6.49 -2.95
N ARG A 115 -13.52 -6.63 -1.63
CA ARG A 115 -14.02 -5.65 -0.64
C ARG A 115 -13.39 -4.28 -0.78
N VAL A 116 -12.13 -4.20 -1.19
CA VAL A 116 -11.42 -2.95 -1.47
C VAL A 116 -11.96 -2.34 -2.77
N VAL A 117 -12.02 -3.12 -3.85
CA VAL A 117 -12.54 -2.69 -5.16
C VAL A 117 -13.99 -2.25 -5.08
N ALA A 118 -14.84 -2.93 -4.31
CA ALA A 118 -16.23 -2.54 -4.09
C ALA A 118 -16.38 -1.14 -3.47
N ARG A 119 -15.36 -0.65 -2.75
CA ARG A 119 -15.32 0.70 -2.16
C ARG A 119 -14.69 1.73 -3.07
N LEU A 120 -13.65 1.35 -3.81
CA LEU A 120 -12.87 2.27 -4.64
C LEU A 120 -13.41 2.42 -6.07
N GLY A 121 -14.18 1.44 -6.55
CA GLY A 121 -14.63 1.35 -7.93
C GLY A 121 -13.63 0.60 -8.82
N SER A 122 -13.89 0.65 -10.12
CA SER A 122 -13.00 0.07 -11.14
C SER A 122 -11.75 0.94 -11.30
N GLY A 123 -10.57 0.33 -11.39
CA GLY A 123 -9.32 1.06 -11.58
C GLY A 123 -8.09 0.17 -11.54
N THR A 124 -6.91 0.79 -11.50
CA THR A 124 -5.64 0.09 -11.33
C THR A 124 -5.11 0.32 -9.93
N TYR A 125 -5.00 -0.74 -9.12
CA TYR A 125 -4.60 -0.62 -7.72
C TYR A 125 -3.50 -1.61 -7.34
N ALA A 126 -2.62 -1.17 -6.45
CA ALA A 126 -1.70 -2.01 -5.70
C ALA A 126 -2.16 -2.02 -4.23
N ILE A 127 -2.73 -3.13 -3.78
CA ILE A 127 -3.22 -3.30 -2.40
C ILE A 127 -2.12 -3.96 -1.58
N GLU A 128 -1.59 -3.27 -0.59
CA GLU A 128 -0.59 -3.81 0.33
C GLU A 128 -1.27 -4.48 1.53
N VAL A 129 -0.89 -5.71 1.78
CA VAL A 129 -1.43 -6.58 2.82
C VAL A 129 -0.29 -7.12 3.67
N ILE A 130 -0.49 -7.11 4.99
CA ILE A 130 0.40 -7.76 5.96
C ILE A 130 -0.41 -8.83 6.69
N GLU A 131 0.21 -9.98 6.93
CA GLU A 131 -0.40 -11.01 7.78
C GLU A 131 -0.35 -10.55 9.24
N GLY A 132 -1.52 -10.32 9.83
CA GLY A 132 -1.67 -9.99 11.24
C GLY A 132 -2.00 -11.23 12.07
N PRO A 133 -2.04 -11.10 13.42
CA PRO A 133 -2.38 -12.22 14.30
C PRO A 133 -3.80 -12.77 14.10
N ASP A 134 -4.73 -11.90 13.67
CA ASP A 134 -6.14 -12.26 13.41
C ASP A 134 -6.43 -12.44 11.90
N GLY A 135 -5.38 -12.56 11.08
CA GLY A 135 -5.46 -12.70 9.63
C GLY A 135 -4.98 -11.48 8.85
N PRO A 136 -5.19 -11.45 7.52
CA PRO A 136 -4.60 -10.44 6.65
C PRO A 136 -5.22 -9.05 6.83
N VAL A 137 -4.36 -8.04 6.93
CA VAL A 137 -4.72 -6.63 7.12
C VAL A 137 -4.26 -5.81 5.92
N VAL A 138 -5.18 -5.04 5.33
CA VAL A 138 -4.80 -4.04 4.30
C VAL A 138 -4.12 -2.85 4.99
N VAL A 139 -2.86 -2.61 4.64
CA VAL A 139 -2.03 -1.55 5.23
C VAL A 139 -1.80 -0.36 4.30
N GLY A 140 -2.19 -0.49 3.04
CA GLY A 140 -2.12 0.58 2.04
C GLY A 140 -2.81 0.19 0.74
N VAL A 141 -3.26 1.20 -0.01
CA VAL A 141 -3.72 1.02 -1.40
C VAL A 141 -3.13 2.17 -2.22
N GLY A 142 -2.31 1.83 -3.21
CA GLY A 142 -1.80 2.77 -4.20
C GLY A 142 -2.56 2.64 -5.52
N ASN A 143 -2.64 3.72 -6.29
CA ASN A 143 -3.16 3.72 -7.66
C ASN A 143 -2.04 3.64 -8.73
N LEU A 144 -0.79 3.54 -8.28
CA LEU A 144 0.37 3.31 -9.14
C LEU A 144 0.82 1.86 -8.98
N VAL A 145 0.62 1.07 -10.02
CA VAL A 145 1.10 -0.31 -10.10
C VAL A 145 2.47 -0.30 -10.75
N ASP A 146 3.51 -0.70 -10.02
CA ASP A 146 4.80 -0.99 -10.65
C ASP A 146 4.71 -2.35 -11.34
N PHE A 147 4.79 -2.34 -12.67
CA PHE A 147 4.76 -3.54 -13.51
C PHE A 147 6.14 -3.88 -14.10
N ARG A 148 7.15 -3.00 -13.97
CA ARG A 148 8.48 -3.25 -14.54
C ARG A 148 9.22 -4.36 -13.81
N SER A 149 9.09 -4.40 -12.48
CA SER A 149 9.62 -5.47 -11.63
C SER A 149 8.98 -6.84 -11.91
N ILE A 150 7.89 -6.86 -12.68
CA ILE A 150 7.07 -8.04 -12.98
C ILE A 150 7.23 -8.48 -14.45
N ALA A 151 7.80 -7.61 -15.30
CA ALA A 151 7.98 -7.87 -16.71
C ALA A 151 8.82 -9.15 -16.95
N GLY A 152 8.36 -9.99 -17.88
CA GLY A 152 9.02 -11.26 -18.22
C GLY A 152 8.62 -12.46 -17.35
N ARG A 153 7.68 -12.28 -16.42
CA ARG A 153 7.00 -13.38 -15.72
C ARG A 153 5.73 -13.79 -16.48
N GLU A 154 5.08 -14.87 -16.04
CA GLU A 154 3.89 -15.45 -16.69
C GLU A 154 2.64 -14.55 -16.66
N ILE A 155 2.68 -13.40 -15.98
CA ILE A 155 1.55 -12.45 -15.86
C ILE A 155 1.82 -11.20 -16.70
N ASP A 156 0.94 -10.93 -17.66
CA ASP A 156 0.99 -9.69 -18.45
C ASP A 156 0.15 -8.56 -17.81
N ILE A 157 0.68 -7.96 -16.74
CA ILE A 157 0.02 -6.83 -16.06
C ILE A 157 -0.01 -5.59 -16.96
N ALA A 158 1.02 -5.38 -17.78
CA ALA A 158 1.08 -4.22 -18.67
C ALA A 158 0.00 -4.30 -19.76
N GLY A 159 -0.17 -5.48 -20.38
CA GLY A 159 -1.25 -5.77 -21.32
C GLY A 159 -2.62 -5.60 -20.67
N ALA A 160 -2.83 -6.17 -19.48
CA ALA A 160 -4.10 -6.00 -18.75
C ALA A 160 -4.45 -4.52 -18.51
N ILE A 161 -3.47 -3.71 -18.09
CA ILE A 161 -3.67 -2.26 -17.89
C ILE A 161 -4.01 -1.56 -19.22
N ALA A 162 -3.31 -1.91 -20.31
CA ALA A 162 -3.56 -1.34 -21.63
C ALA A 162 -4.96 -1.68 -22.14
N ASP A 163 -5.38 -2.95 -22.04
CA ASP A 163 -6.71 -3.42 -22.42
C ASP A 163 -7.81 -2.72 -21.60
N PHE A 164 -7.60 -2.62 -20.29
CA PHE A 164 -8.52 -1.88 -19.42
C PHE A 164 -8.64 -0.42 -19.85
N ALA A 165 -7.51 0.26 -20.10
CA ALA A 165 -7.52 1.65 -20.55
C ALA A 165 -8.25 1.82 -21.89
N LEU A 166 -8.03 0.92 -22.86
CA LEU A 166 -8.71 0.94 -24.16
C LEU A 166 -10.23 0.72 -24.02
N ALA A 167 -10.65 -0.21 -23.15
CA ALA A 167 -12.07 -0.46 -22.89
C ALA A 167 -12.81 0.78 -22.35
N GLN A 168 -12.13 1.64 -21.58
CA GLN A 168 -12.72 2.89 -21.08
C GLN A 168 -13.00 3.93 -22.19
N TYR A 169 -12.33 3.83 -23.34
CA TYR A 169 -12.59 4.69 -24.50
C TYR A 169 -13.75 4.16 -25.35
N GLY A 170 -13.85 2.84 -25.53
CA GLY A 170 -14.89 2.21 -26.34
C GLY A 170 -16.33 2.38 -25.82
N GLU A 171 -16.51 2.57 -24.51
CA GLU A 171 -17.82 2.83 -23.90
C GLU A 171 -18.38 4.23 -24.17
N LYS A 172 -17.55 5.20 -24.59
CA LYS A 172 -18.00 6.60 -24.82
C LYS A 172 -18.55 6.87 -26.22
N ASP A 173 -18.32 6.01 -27.20
CA ASP A 173 -18.64 6.27 -28.61
C ASP A 173 -20.02 5.73 -29.08
N HIS A 174 -20.86 5.20 -28.19
CA HIS A 174 -22.18 4.64 -28.55
C HIS A 174 -23.39 5.31 -27.84
N GLY A 175 -23.20 6.53 -27.31
CA GLY A 175 -24.28 7.33 -26.73
C GLY A 175 -24.49 8.64 -27.49
N GLY A 176 -24.91 8.56 -28.75
CA GLY A 176 -25.38 9.67 -29.58
C GLY A 176 -26.85 9.52 -29.93
#